data_AF-A0A2H5VW73-F1
#
_entry.id   AF-A0A2H5VW73-F1
#
_cell.length_a   1.000
_cell.length_b   1.000
_cell.length_c   1.000
_cell.angle_alpha   90.00
_cell.angle_beta   90.00
_cell.angle_gamma   90.00
#
_symmetry.space_group_name_H-M   'P 1'
#
loop_
_entity.id
_entity.type
_entity.pdbx_description
1 polymer ?
#
loop_
_entity_poly.entity_id
_entity_poly.type
_entity_poly.pdbx_seq_one_letter_code
_entity_poly.pdbx_strand_id
1 'polypeptide(L)'
;MRRRTCAFVLGLSLGIGGALLGARLGGASPLQGSAQAENSCVTCHQRITTPLELSQRYYDWHLSVHKERGVTCDVCHGGDPRARQAQEAHREMRASSDPHSRVHGKHQPETCGACHQEVRTAYLASAHFAKLSAAGLGPFCSTCHLQMANATVRSAIDVSALCGRCHNAEGGIMPPNPQLIKSAQETLLSLSRANGVIIWADRLIEAAEGKNLTIAEERRELEAARKLLQEAKWEWHAFRLEPVRAKADRAFEQGAKVKDRLLQKVYPGSRP
;
A
#
# COMPACT_ATOMS: atom_id res chain seq x y z
N MET A 1 -29.43 56.26 33.77
CA MET A 1 -29.51 57.22 34.90
C MET A 1 -28.24 57.09 35.75
N ARG A 2 -27.83 58.10 36.52
CA ARG A 2 -26.51 58.16 37.23
C ARG A 2 -26.49 57.42 38.59
N ARG A 3 -25.25 57.18 39.12
CA ARG A 3 -24.87 56.55 40.42
C ARG A 3 -24.89 55.00 40.37
N ARG A 4 -23.97 54.22 40.93
CA ARG A 4 -23.02 54.30 42.09
C ARG A 4 -21.81 53.33 41.80
N THR A 5 -20.64 53.20 42.45
CA THR A 5 -19.98 53.71 43.69
C THR A 5 -18.43 53.71 43.49
N CYS A 6 -17.59 53.72 44.56
CA CYS A 6 -16.13 53.43 44.57
C CYS A 6 -15.86 51.89 44.74
N ALA A 7 -14.65 51.31 44.88
CA ALA A 7 -13.30 51.81 45.19
C ALA A 7 -12.15 50.85 44.73
N PHE A 8 -10.89 51.30 44.89
CA PHE A 8 -9.60 50.62 45.19
C PHE A 8 -9.53 49.06 45.22
N VAL A 9 -8.41 48.38 44.86
CA VAL A 9 -7.01 48.55 45.34
C VAL A 9 -5.93 48.27 44.26
N LEU A 10 -4.72 48.80 44.52
CA LEU A 10 -3.46 48.81 43.76
C LEU A 10 -2.96 47.48 43.12
N GLY A 11 -2.16 47.62 42.06
CA GLY A 11 -1.19 46.64 41.56
C GLY A 11 -0.09 47.31 40.71
N LEU A 12 1.17 47.25 41.18
CA LEU A 12 2.38 47.85 40.59
C LEU A 12 2.61 47.46 39.11
N SER A 13 3.38 48.15 38.25
CA SER A 13 3.91 49.53 38.10
C SER A 13 5.07 49.47 37.08
N LEU A 14 5.14 50.40 36.11
CA LEU A 14 6.28 50.66 35.21
C LEU A 14 6.91 49.47 34.45
N GLY A 15 6.45 49.26 33.20
CA GLY A 15 7.30 48.69 32.16
C GLY A 15 8.20 49.79 31.56
N ILE A 16 9.51 49.73 31.79
CA ILE A 16 10.48 50.64 31.16
C ILE A 16 10.82 50.14 29.75
N GLY A 17 10.80 51.03 28.77
CA GLY A 17 11.16 50.70 27.38
C GLY A 17 12.68 50.54 27.19
N GLY A 18 13.08 49.49 26.47
CA GLY A 18 14.47 49.23 26.11
C GLY A 18 14.57 48.52 24.76
N ALA A 19 14.74 49.29 23.69
CA ALA A 19 14.87 48.75 22.33
C ALA A 19 16.34 48.53 21.96
N LEU A 20 16.82 47.29 22.05
CA LEU A 20 18.12 46.89 21.51
C LEU A 20 18.08 45.53 20.77
N LEU A 21 18.63 45.57 19.56
CA LEU A 21 19.33 44.52 18.81
C LEU A 21 18.98 43.04 19.08
N GLY A 22 18.23 42.47 18.15
CA GLY A 22 18.85 41.61 17.14
C GLY A 22 19.50 40.30 17.60
N ALA A 23 18.69 39.30 17.97
CA ALA A 23 19.10 37.89 17.95
C ALA A 23 17.93 36.97 17.52
N ARG A 24 17.51 37.03 16.25
CA ARG A 24 16.63 35.99 15.68
C ARG A 24 17.46 34.72 15.46
N LEU A 25 17.52 33.87 16.49
CA LEU A 25 17.99 32.49 16.38
C LEU A 25 16.98 31.67 15.56
N GLY A 26 17.00 31.89 14.24
CA GLY A 26 16.28 31.09 13.27
C GLY A 26 16.90 29.69 13.19
N GLY A 27 16.54 28.82 14.13
CA GLY A 27 16.77 27.39 14.05
C GLY A 27 15.99 26.81 12.87
N ALA A 28 16.57 26.89 11.68
CA ALA A 28 15.99 26.34 10.46
C ALA A 28 16.00 24.81 10.54
N SER A 29 14.89 24.22 10.99
CA SER A 29 14.69 22.77 10.98
C SER A 29 14.91 22.25 9.56
N PRO A 30 15.84 21.30 9.32
CA PRO A 30 16.19 20.79 7.99
C PRO A 30 15.12 19.86 7.38
N LEU A 31 13.86 20.04 7.77
CA LEU A 31 12.66 19.41 7.23
C LEU A 31 11.74 20.44 6.53
N GLN A 32 12.19 21.69 6.37
CA GLN A 32 11.54 22.66 5.50
C GLN A 32 11.86 22.37 4.04
N GLY A 33 11.05 21.50 3.43
CA GLY A 33 10.95 21.38 1.98
C GLY A 33 12.20 20.89 1.27
N SER A 34 12.43 19.56 1.32
CA SER A 34 12.85 18.90 0.08
C SER A 34 11.70 19.08 -0.93
N ALA A 35 11.78 20.16 -1.72
CA ALA A 35 11.05 20.21 -2.97
C ALA A 35 11.42 18.93 -3.73
N GLN A 36 10.42 18.10 -4.04
CA GLN A 36 10.63 16.95 -4.91
C GLN A 36 11.14 17.52 -6.23
N ALA A 37 12.42 17.28 -6.52
CA ALA A 37 13.13 17.88 -7.65
C ALA A 37 12.28 17.66 -8.90
N GLU A 38 11.79 18.74 -9.50
CA GLU A 38 10.56 18.72 -10.30
C GLU A 38 10.59 17.64 -11.37
N ASN A 39 9.92 16.52 -11.09
CA ASN A 39 9.94 15.35 -11.95
C ASN A 39 9.19 15.71 -13.24
N SER A 40 9.92 15.93 -14.32
CA SER A 40 9.37 16.51 -15.56
C SER A 40 8.28 15.63 -16.17
N CYS A 41 8.37 14.30 -16.00
CA CYS A 41 7.33 13.35 -16.35
C CYS A 41 6.02 13.70 -15.62
N VAL A 42 6.03 13.80 -14.29
CA VAL A 42 4.85 14.17 -13.48
C VAL A 42 4.39 15.61 -13.80
N THR A 43 5.30 16.58 -13.78
CA THR A 43 5.00 18.01 -13.94
C THR A 43 4.40 18.33 -15.31
N CYS A 44 4.77 17.59 -16.35
CA CYS A 44 4.18 17.68 -17.69
C CYS A 44 2.90 16.84 -17.79
N HIS A 45 2.93 15.54 -17.45
CA HIS A 45 1.80 14.63 -17.69
C HIS A 45 0.55 14.95 -16.88
N GLN A 46 0.67 15.62 -15.72
CA GLN A 46 -0.49 16.13 -14.98
C GLN A 46 -1.37 17.12 -15.77
N ARG A 47 -0.85 17.69 -16.87
CA ARG A 47 -1.54 18.66 -17.75
C ARG A 47 -2.00 18.04 -19.07
N ILE A 48 -1.67 16.78 -19.32
CA ILE A 48 -2.04 16.08 -20.55
C ILE A 48 -3.49 15.58 -20.40
N THR A 49 -4.37 16.02 -21.30
CA THR A 49 -5.78 15.59 -21.36
C THR A 49 -6.01 14.47 -22.38
N THR A 50 -5.16 14.40 -23.43
CA THR A 50 -5.28 13.42 -24.53
C THR A 50 -3.93 12.73 -24.82
N PRO A 51 -3.92 11.44 -25.22
CA PRO A 51 -5.07 10.53 -25.34
C PRO A 51 -5.67 10.17 -23.97
N LEU A 52 -6.93 9.70 -23.97
CA LEU A 52 -7.73 9.45 -22.78
C LEU A 52 -7.06 8.45 -21.83
N GLU A 53 -6.43 7.42 -22.38
CA GLU A 53 -5.75 6.38 -21.62
C GLU A 53 -4.49 6.91 -20.92
N LEU A 54 -3.85 7.96 -21.45
CA LEU A 54 -2.67 8.56 -20.83
C LEU A 54 -3.07 9.50 -19.68
N SER A 55 -4.10 10.33 -19.88
CA SER A 55 -4.62 11.22 -18.85
C SER A 55 -5.28 10.44 -17.70
N GLN A 56 -6.04 9.39 -18.01
CA GLN A 56 -6.63 8.50 -17.01
C GLN A 56 -5.56 7.74 -16.20
N ARG A 57 -4.51 7.20 -16.84
CA ARG A 57 -3.37 6.56 -16.14
C ARG A 57 -2.60 7.51 -15.22
N TYR A 58 -2.52 8.80 -15.54
CA TYR A 58 -1.92 9.77 -14.62
C TYR A 58 -2.70 9.82 -13.29
N TYR A 59 -4.03 9.82 -13.33
CA TYR A 59 -4.86 9.81 -12.11
C TYR A 59 -4.79 8.46 -11.36
N ASP A 60 -4.73 7.33 -12.07
CA ASP A 60 -4.47 6.02 -11.45
C ASP A 60 -3.18 6.01 -10.64
N TRP A 61 -2.10 6.56 -11.19
CA TRP A 61 -0.85 6.73 -10.46
C TRP A 61 -1.00 7.75 -9.32
N HIS A 62 -1.63 8.91 -9.55
CA HIS A 62 -1.73 9.99 -8.58
C HIS A 62 -2.49 9.59 -7.30
N LEU A 63 -3.47 8.69 -7.44
CA LEU A 63 -4.28 8.14 -6.35
C LEU A 63 -3.70 6.83 -5.76
N SER A 64 -2.53 6.38 -6.22
CA SER A 64 -1.90 5.13 -5.78
C SER A 64 -0.94 5.32 -4.60
N VAL A 65 -0.72 4.23 -3.86
CA VAL A 65 0.34 4.12 -2.85
C VAL A 65 1.75 4.34 -3.44
N HIS A 66 1.95 4.15 -4.74
CA HIS A 66 3.23 4.47 -5.39
C HIS A 66 3.51 5.97 -5.34
N LYS A 67 2.52 6.81 -5.66
CA LYS A 67 2.64 8.28 -5.51
C LYS A 67 2.78 8.70 -4.05
N GLU A 68 2.05 8.07 -3.12
CA GLU A 68 2.22 8.33 -1.67
C GLU A 68 3.64 8.03 -1.17
N ARG A 69 4.32 7.04 -1.76
CA ARG A 69 5.71 6.66 -1.44
C ARG A 69 6.76 7.31 -2.34
N GLY A 70 6.38 8.29 -3.18
CA GLY A 70 7.31 9.03 -4.04
C GLY A 70 7.86 8.24 -5.24
N VAL A 71 7.25 7.11 -5.60
CA VAL A 71 7.63 6.32 -6.79
C VAL A 71 7.07 7.01 -8.03
N THR A 72 7.93 7.69 -8.78
CA THR A 72 7.59 8.45 -9.99
C THR A 72 7.61 7.59 -11.26
N CYS A 73 7.13 8.15 -12.38
CA CYS A 73 6.94 7.43 -13.64
C CYS A 73 8.21 6.75 -14.16
N ASP A 74 9.34 7.45 -14.08
CA ASP A 74 10.69 7.03 -14.49
C ASP A 74 11.20 5.81 -13.70
N VAL A 75 10.80 5.66 -12.42
CA VAL A 75 11.19 4.51 -11.59
C VAL A 75 10.75 3.19 -12.24
N CYS A 76 9.59 3.18 -12.91
CA CYS A 76 9.09 2.02 -13.65
C CYS A 76 9.43 2.06 -15.15
N HIS A 77 9.26 3.21 -15.81
CA HIS A 77 9.31 3.31 -17.28
C HIS A 77 10.69 3.66 -17.85
N GLY A 78 11.61 4.18 -17.04
CA GLY A 78 12.84 4.83 -17.51
C GLY A 78 12.59 6.21 -18.10
N GLY A 79 13.57 6.75 -18.82
CA GLY A 79 13.58 8.14 -19.28
C GLY A 79 14.22 9.10 -18.27
N ASP A 80 14.42 10.35 -18.67
CA ASP A 80 15.06 11.38 -17.83
C ASP A 80 13.99 12.30 -17.17
N PRO A 81 13.78 12.21 -15.84
CA PRO A 81 12.85 13.05 -15.10
C PRO A 81 13.34 14.49 -14.87
N ARG A 82 14.52 14.88 -15.40
CA ARG A 82 15.08 16.24 -15.34
C ARG A 82 15.04 16.94 -16.70
N ALA A 83 14.89 16.19 -17.78
CA ALA A 83 14.80 16.69 -19.14
C ALA A 83 13.59 17.61 -19.32
N ARG A 84 13.80 18.72 -20.04
CA ARG A 84 12.76 19.76 -20.25
C ARG A 84 11.97 19.57 -21.55
N GLN A 85 12.40 18.64 -22.41
CA GLN A 85 11.79 18.36 -23.71
C GLN A 85 11.32 16.90 -23.74
N ALA A 86 10.11 16.66 -24.25
CA ALA A 86 9.55 15.30 -24.33
C ALA A 86 10.45 14.32 -25.10
N GLN A 87 11.09 14.77 -26.18
CA GLN A 87 12.02 13.96 -26.99
C GLN A 87 13.29 13.52 -26.23
N GLU A 88 13.65 14.28 -25.19
CA GLU A 88 14.81 14.00 -24.33
C GLU A 88 14.37 13.12 -23.15
N ALA A 89 13.30 13.51 -22.45
CA ALA A 89 12.71 12.73 -21.35
C ALA A 89 12.34 11.31 -21.78
N HIS A 90 11.75 11.14 -22.96
CA HIS A 90 11.27 9.85 -23.46
C HIS A 90 12.34 9.05 -24.24
N ARG A 91 13.59 9.53 -24.36
CA ARG A 91 14.63 8.91 -25.21
C ARG A 91 14.86 7.43 -24.91
N GLU A 92 14.77 7.05 -23.63
CA GLU A 92 14.98 5.67 -23.16
C GLU A 92 13.66 4.92 -22.89
N MET A 93 12.52 5.61 -22.98
CA MET A 93 11.21 5.02 -22.73
C MET A 93 10.77 4.15 -23.90
N ARG A 94 10.27 2.95 -23.59
CA ARG A 94 9.86 1.93 -24.56
C ARG A 94 8.44 1.47 -24.29
N ALA A 95 7.65 1.30 -25.34
CA ALA A 95 6.30 0.75 -25.25
C ALA A 95 6.28 -0.59 -24.50
N SER A 96 5.22 -0.90 -23.75
CA SER A 96 5.17 -2.14 -22.95
C SER A 96 5.15 -3.45 -23.76
N SER A 97 5.02 -3.35 -25.08
CA SER A 97 5.15 -4.43 -26.06
C SER A 97 6.57 -4.60 -26.62
N ASP A 98 7.47 -3.63 -26.44
CA ASP A 98 8.88 -3.75 -26.80
C ASP A 98 9.55 -4.74 -25.81
N PRO A 99 10.18 -5.84 -26.27
CA PRO A 99 10.86 -6.79 -25.40
C PRO A 99 11.90 -6.16 -24.47
N HIS A 100 12.50 -5.02 -24.85
CA HIS A 100 13.49 -4.29 -24.05
C HIS A 100 12.89 -3.26 -23.09
N SER A 101 11.56 -3.09 -23.04
CA SER A 101 10.93 -2.18 -22.09
C SER A 101 11.05 -2.69 -20.65
N ARG A 102 11.28 -1.78 -19.70
CA ARG A 102 11.32 -2.08 -18.26
C ARG A 102 9.97 -2.55 -17.71
N VAL A 103 8.87 -2.16 -18.37
CA VAL A 103 7.50 -2.61 -18.05
C VAL A 103 6.97 -3.72 -18.97
N HIS A 104 7.81 -4.27 -19.84
CA HIS A 104 7.49 -5.46 -20.64
C HIS A 104 7.17 -6.65 -19.71
N GLY A 105 6.23 -7.51 -20.11
CA GLY A 105 5.73 -8.60 -19.25
C GLY A 105 6.82 -9.49 -18.65
N LYS A 106 7.87 -9.82 -19.42
CA LYS A 106 9.02 -10.61 -18.94
C LYS A 106 9.98 -9.87 -17.99
N HIS A 107 9.89 -8.53 -17.87
CA HIS A 107 10.75 -7.69 -17.03
C HIS A 107 10.03 -7.06 -15.82
N GLN A 108 8.69 -7.17 -15.76
CA GLN A 108 7.94 -6.73 -14.58
C GLN A 108 8.34 -7.42 -13.27
N PRO A 109 8.73 -8.72 -13.22
CA PRO A 109 9.19 -9.33 -11.98
C PRO A 109 10.41 -8.60 -11.40
N GLU A 110 11.34 -8.16 -12.24
CA GLU A 110 12.53 -7.39 -11.88
C GLU A 110 12.15 -5.95 -11.49
N THR A 111 11.39 -5.26 -12.34
CA THR A 111 11.01 -3.85 -12.13
C THR A 111 10.14 -3.65 -10.89
N CYS A 112 9.13 -4.49 -10.67
CA CYS A 112 8.33 -4.44 -9.44
C CYS A 112 9.10 -5.00 -8.23
N GLY A 113 9.92 -6.03 -8.45
CA GLY A 113 10.68 -6.70 -7.42
C GLY A 113 11.87 -5.92 -6.87
N ALA A 114 12.27 -4.81 -7.49
CA ALA A 114 13.22 -3.87 -6.90
C ALA A 114 12.78 -3.39 -5.50
N CYS A 115 11.47 -3.16 -5.32
CA CYS A 115 10.86 -2.82 -4.03
C CYS A 115 10.07 -3.98 -3.40
N HIS A 116 9.46 -4.86 -4.19
CA HIS A 116 8.63 -5.97 -3.71
C HIS A 116 9.37 -7.31 -3.76
N GLN A 117 10.45 -7.43 -2.97
CA GLN A 117 11.44 -8.51 -3.10
C GLN A 117 10.89 -9.90 -2.71
N GLU A 118 10.09 -9.99 -1.65
CA GLU A 118 9.46 -11.23 -1.18
C GLU A 118 8.36 -11.70 -2.16
N VAL A 119 7.60 -10.73 -2.69
CA VAL A 119 6.58 -10.98 -3.73
C VAL A 119 7.22 -11.46 -5.02
N ARG A 120 8.32 -10.85 -5.47
CA ARG A 120 9.13 -11.37 -6.61
C ARG A 120 9.59 -12.79 -6.31
N THR A 121 10.19 -13.03 -5.14
CA THR A 121 10.73 -14.34 -4.75
C THR A 121 9.65 -15.43 -4.76
N ALA A 122 8.46 -15.16 -4.21
CA ALA A 122 7.33 -16.08 -4.29
C ALA A 122 6.83 -16.28 -5.73
N TYR A 123 6.71 -15.20 -6.51
CA TYR A 123 6.25 -15.26 -7.90
C TYR A 123 7.21 -16.04 -8.82
N LEU A 124 8.53 -15.89 -8.68
CA LEU A 124 9.52 -16.65 -9.45
C LEU A 124 9.46 -18.16 -9.17
N ALA A 125 9.02 -18.55 -7.98
CA ALA A 125 8.79 -19.96 -7.61
C ALA A 125 7.46 -20.53 -8.17
N SER A 126 6.67 -19.75 -8.91
CA SER A 126 5.36 -20.15 -9.41
C SER A 126 5.39 -20.79 -10.80
N ALA A 127 4.39 -21.66 -11.07
CA ALA A 127 4.13 -22.19 -12.40
C ALA A 127 3.78 -21.09 -13.43
N HIS A 128 3.21 -19.96 -12.99
CA HIS A 128 2.94 -18.80 -13.85
C HIS A 128 4.24 -18.18 -14.37
N PHE A 129 5.23 -17.95 -13.51
CA PHE A 129 6.53 -17.45 -13.96
C PHE A 129 7.24 -18.46 -14.86
N ALA A 130 7.20 -19.76 -14.54
CA ALA A 130 7.80 -20.79 -15.38
C ALA A 130 7.26 -20.76 -16.83
N LYS A 131 5.95 -20.54 -17.03
CA LYS A 131 5.33 -20.38 -18.36
C LYS A 131 5.65 -19.03 -19.01
N LEU A 132 5.74 -17.95 -18.24
CA LEU A 132 6.15 -16.63 -18.75
C LEU A 132 7.60 -16.62 -19.24
N SER A 133 8.52 -17.18 -18.46
CA SER A 133 9.93 -17.31 -18.80
C SER A 133 10.11 -18.14 -20.08
N ALA A 134 9.66 -19.41 -20.04
CA ALA A 134 9.89 -20.38 -21.11
C ALA A 134 9.17 -20.06 -22.43
N ALA A 135 7.91 -19.60 -22.39
CA ALA A 135 7.08 -19.45 -23.58
C ALA A 135 6.51 -18.02 -23.80
N GLY A 136 6.62 -17.12 -22.81
CA GLY A 136 5.93 -15.82 -22.85
C GLY A 136 4.43 -15.88 -22.55
N LEU A 137 3.89 -17.05 -22.21
CA LEU A 137 2.44 -17.32 -22.10
C LEU A 137 1.90 -17.30 -20.65
N GLY A 138 2.73 -16.97 -19.66
CA GLY A 138 2.32 -16.86 -18.26
C GLY A 138 1.86 -15.45 -17.88
N PRO A 139 0.93 -15.28 -16.92
CA PRO A 139 0.52 -13.97 -16.44
C PRO A 139 1.65 -13.28 -15.65
N PHE A 140 1.82 -11.98 -15.87
CA PHE A 140 2.78 -11.10 -15.20
C PHE A 140 2.08 -10.14 -14.23
N CYS A 141 2.84 -9.28 -13.54
CA CYS A 141 2.34 -8.42 -12.46
C CYS A 141 1.10 -7.60 -12.87
N SER A 142 1.16 -6.85 -13.97
CA SER A 142 0.01 -6.05 -14.45
C SER A 142 -1.11 -6.86 -15.10
N THR A 143 -0.95 -8.18 -15.31
CA THR A 143 -2.09 -9.06 -15.70
C THR A 143 -3.12 -9.18 -14.57
N CYS A 144 -2.67 -9.08 -13.31
CA CYS A 144 -3.48 -9.21 -12.10
C CYS A 144 -3.63 -7.90 -11.30
N HIS A 145 -2.61 -7.04 -11.30
CA HIS A 145 -2.61 -5.75 -10.61
C HIS A 145 -3.00 -4.56 -11.51
N LEU A 146 -3.37 -4.84 -12.76
CA LEU A 146 -3.73 -3.85 -13.78
C LEU A 146 -2.65 -2.77 -13.96
N GLN A 147 -3.05 -1.58 -14.39
CA GLN A 147 -2.15 -0.50 -14.83
C GLN A 147 -1.78 0.40 -13.64
N MET A 148 -0.55 0.91 -13.61
CA MET A 148 0.03 1.66 -12.48
C MET A 148 0.04 0.94 -11.11
N ALA A 149 -0.39 -0.33 -11.07
CA ALA A 149 -0.74 -1.07 -9.85
C ALA A 149 -1.82 -0.38 -8.97
N ASN A 150 -2.76 0.35 -9.60
CA ASN A 150 -3.89 0.97 -8.91
C ASN A 150 -4.87 -0.06 -8.31
N ALA A 151 -4.87 -1.27 -8.85
CA ALA A 151 -5.75 -2.37 -8.51
C ALA A 151 -4.97 -3.59 -8.01
N THR A 152 -5.69 -4.50 -7.38
CA THR A 152 -5.20 -5.80 -6.94
C THR A 152 -6.31 -6.82 -7.13
N VAL A 153 -6.05 -8.09 -6.81
CA VAL A 153 -7.13 -9.06 -6.58
C VAL A 153 -7.76 -8.73 -5.23
N ARG A 154 -8.69 -7.76 -5.22
CA ARG A 154 -9.20 -7.13 -3.98
C ARG A 154 -10.12 -8.05 -3.17
N SER A 155 -10.75 -9.02 -3.82
CA SER A 155 -11.75 -9.90 -3.22
C SER A 155 -11.80 -11.29 -3.88
N ALA A 156 -12.46 -12.22 -3.21
CA ALA A 156 -12.82 -13.52 -3.77
C ALA A 156 -13.82 -13.44 -4.95
N ILE A 157 -14.48 -12.29 -5.17
CA ILE A 157 -15.36 -12.09 -6.33
C ILE A 157 -14.51 -11.88 -7.59
N ASP A 158 -13.45 -11.08 -7.47
CA ASP A 158 -12.52 -10.75 -8.57
C ASP A 158 -11.78 -11.98 -9.10
N VAL A 159 -11.49 -12.96 -8.22
CA VAL A 159 -10.75 -14.20 -8.56
C VAL A 159 -11.38 -14.95 -9.73
N SER A 160 -12.70 -15.14 -9.74
CA SER A 160 -13.38 -15.89 -10.81
C SER A 160 -13.29 -15.17 -12.16
N ALA A 161 -13.45 -13.84 -12.17
CA ALA A 161 -13.34 -13.02 -13.37
C ALA A 161 -11.89 -12.82 -13.85
N LEU A 162 -10.91 -12.93 -12.95
CA LEU A 162 -9.48 -12.79 -13.24
C LEU A 162 -8.85 -14.11 -13.68
N CYS A 163 -8.88 -15.11 -12.80
CA CYS A 163 -8.26 -16.41 -13.05
C CYS A 163 -9.05 -17.24 -14.07
N GLY A 164 -10.37 -17.05 -14.16
CA GLY A 164 -11.22 -17.72 -15.13
C GLY A 164 -10.85 -17.46 -16.59
N ARG A 165 -10.22 -16.31 -16.90
CA ARG A 165 -9.69 -15.98 -18.25
C ARG A 165 -8.65 -16.98 -18.77
N CYS A 166 -8.03 -17.75 -17.88
CA CYS A 166 -7.09 -18.81 -18.22
C CYS A 166 -7.58 -20.20 -17.77
N HIS A 167 -8.27 -20.29 -16.64
CA HIS A 167 -8.59 -21.55 -15.94
C HIS A 167 -10.07 -21.98 -15.97
N ASN A 168 -10.93 -21.32 -16.76
CA ASN A 168 -12.37 -21.63 -16.83
C ASN A 168 -12.95 -21.55 -18.26
N ALA A 169 -12.11 -21.65 -19.29
CA ALA A 169 -12.55 -21.62 -20.69
C ALA A 169 -12.32 -22.98 -21.36
N GLU A 170 -13.36 -23.54 -21.98
CA GLU A 170 -13.20 -24.63 -22.95
C GLU A 170 -12.39 -24.10 -24.14
N GLY A 171 -11.37 -24.84 -24.57
CA GLY A 171 -10.38 -24.35 -25.54
C GLY A 171 -9.45 -23.24 -25.03
N GLY A 172 -9.46 -22.94 -23.71
CA GLY A 172 -8.63 -21.93 -23.08
C GLY A 172 -7.15 -22.32 -22.93
N ILE A 173 -6.34 -21.37 -22.44
CA ILE A 173 -4.89 -21.54 -22.21
C ILE A 173 -4.58 -22.69 -21.23
N MET A 174 -5.47 -22.94 -20.26
CA MET A 174 -5.42 -24.08 -19.35
C MET A 174 -6.77 -24.82 -19.33
N PRO A 175 -6.79 -26.14 -19.08
CA PRO A 175 -8.03 -26.87 -18.86
C PRO A 175 -8.87 -26.26 -17.72
N PRO A 176 -10.22 -26.27 -17.81
CA PRO A 176 -11.08 -25.80 -16.74
C PRO A 176 -10.79 -26.47 -15.39
N ASN A 177 -10.61 -25.68 -14.33
CA ASN A 177 -10.41 -26.20 -12.98
C ASN A 177 -11.21 -25.40 -11.93
N PRO A 178 -12.50 -25.74 -11.74
CA PRO A 178 -13.36 -25.05 -10.77
C PRO A 178 -12.85 -25.13 -9.32
N GLN A 179 -12.17 -26.22 -8.94
CA GLN A 179 -11.63 -26.38 -7.59
C GLN A 179 -10.41 -25.48 -7.34
N LEU A 180 -9.59 -25.19 -8.35
CA LEU A 180 -8.52 -24.19 -8.27
C LEU A 180 -9.10 -22.80 -8.02
N ILE A 181 -10.14 -22.42 -8.76
CA ILE A 181 -10.85 -21.14 -8.57
C ILE A 181 -11.42 -21.07 -7.14
N LYS A 182 -12.18 -22.07 -6.70
CA LYS A 182 -12.75 -22.15 -5.36
C LYS A 182 -11.68 -22.05 -4.26
N SER A 183 -10.59 -22.80 -4.36
CA SER A 183 -9.49 -22.74 -3.38
C SER A 183 -8.83 -21.35 -3.34
N ALA A 184 -8.72 -20.66 -4.48
CA ALA A 184 -8.18 -19.30 -4.54
C ALA A 184 -9.14 -18.28 -3.90
N GLN A 185 -10.44 -18.43 -4.11
CA GLN A 185 -11.47 -17.64 -3.42
C GLN A 185 -11.43 -17.85 -1.90
N GLU A 186 -11.42 -19.10 -1.42
CA GLU A 186 -11.36 -19.43 0.01
C GLU A 186 -10.08 -18.90 0.67
N THR A 187 -8.96 -18.88 -0.05
CA THR A 187 -7.69 -18.32 0.45
C THR A 187 -7.74 -16.79 0.60
N LEU A 188 -8.34 -16.07 -0.36
CA LEU A 188 -8.56 -14.62 -0.19
C LEU A 188 -9.58 -14.30 0.91
N LEU A 189 -10.61 -15.14 1.11
CA LEU A 189 -11.53 -14.99 2.25
C LEU A 189 -10.80 -15.16 3.58
N SER A 190 -9.90 -16.15 3.69
CA SER A 190 -9.04 -16.34 4.87
C SER A 190 -8.11 -15.15 5.13
N LEU A 191 -7.38 -14.69 4.10
CA LEU A 191 -6.50 -13.51 4.17
C LEU A 191 -7.27 -12.24 4.57
N SER A 192 -8.47 -12.04 4.02
CA SER A 192 -9.35 -10.90 4.35
C SER A 192 -9.86 -10.97 5.79
N ARG A 193 -10.31 -12.16 6.24
CA ARG A 193 -10.77 -12.43 7.61
C ARG A 193 -9.66 -12.16 8.64
N ALA A 194 -8.44 -12.64 8.37
CA ALA A 194 -7.26 -12.37 9.19
C ALA A 194 -6.90 -10.87 9.23
N ASN A 195 -6.99 -10.18 8.09
CA ASN A 195 -6.77 -8.74 8.02
C ASN A 195 -7.81 -7.94 8.83
N GLY A 196 -9.08 -8.33 8.75
CA GLY A 196 -10.17 -7.68 9.50
C GLY A 196 -10.04 -7.82 11.01
N VAL A 197 -9.71 -9.02 11.52
CA VAL A 197 -9.56 -9.23 12.97
C VAL A 197 -8.35 -8.48 13.55
N ILE A 198 -7.27 -8.35 12.78
CA ILE A 198 -6.09 -7.57 13.17
C ILE A 198 -6.41 -6.08 13.24
N ILE A 199 -7.09 -5.52 12.23
CA ILE A 199 -7.53 -4.11 12.26
C ILE A 199 -8.46 -3.82 13.44
N TRP A 200 -9.36 -4.76 13.80
CA TRP A 200 -10.20 -4.60 14.99
C TRP A 200 -9.36 -4.63 16.28
N ALA A 201 -8.40 -5.56 16.39
CA ALA A 201 -7.48 -5.58 17.53
C ALA A 201 -6.61 -4.31 17.63
N ASP A 202 -6.18 -3.72 16.50
CA ASP A 202 -5.47 -2.44 16.46
C ASP A 202 -6.34 -1.30 17.03
N ARG A 203 -7.63 -1.21 16.66
CA ARG A 203 -8.58 -0.23 17.25
C ARG A 203 -8.82 -0.45 18.73
N LEU A 204 -8.76 -1.69 19.21
CA LEU A 204 -8.85 -1.98 20.65
C LEU A 204 -7.54 -1.66 21.40
N ILE A 205 -6.38 -1.69 20.74
CA ILE A 205 -5.12 -1.15 21.29
C ILE A 205 -5.22 0.36 21.47
N GLU A 206 -5.65 1.10 20.44
CA GLU A 206 -5.86 2.56 20.52
C GLU A 206 -6.83 2.93 21.67
N ALA A 207 -7.93 2.19 21.81
CA ALA A 207 -8.91 2.39 22.88
C ALA A 207 -8.40 1.98 24.28
N ALA A 208 -7.45 1.05 24.36
CA ALA A 208 -6.77 0.69 25.60
C ALA A 208 -5.70 1.71 26.01
N GLU A 209 -4.99 2.29 25.04
CA GLU A 209 -4.05 3.40 25.23
C GLU A 209 -4.74 4.64 25.79
N GLY A 210 -5.86 5.05 25.18
CA GLY A 210 -6.68 6.16 25.68
C GLY A 210 -7.26 5.94 27.09
N LYS A 211 -7.21 4.71 27.61
CA LYS A 211 -7.61 4.31 28.97
C LYS A 211 -6.41 3.98 29.88
N ASN A 212 -5.17 4.15 29.41
CA ASN A 212 -3.92 3.81 30.11
C ASN A 212 -3.85 2.35 30.62
N LEU A 213 -4.41 1.39 29.87
CA LEU A 213 -4.46 -0.02 30.27
C LEU A 213 -3.17 -0.78 29.94
N THR A 214 -2.76 -1.69 30.81
CA THR A 214 -1.59 -2.56 30.59
C THR A 214 -1.85 -3.60 29.50
N ILE A 215 -1.31 -3.37 28.30
CA ILE A 215 -1.50 -4.20 27.10
C ILE A 215 -0.19 -4.62 26.38
N ALA A 216 0.93 -4.70 27.11
CA ALA A 216 2.23 -5.05 26.52
C ALA A 216 2.25 -6.45 25.88
N GLU A 217 1.52 -7.40 26.48
CA GLU A 217 1.35 -8.76 25.96
C GLU A 217 0.53 -8.80 24.67
N GLU A 218 -0.62 -8.13 24.65
CA GLU A 218 -1.49 -8.08 23.48
C GLU A 218 -0.81 -7.42 22.27
N ARG A 219 0.02 -6.38 22.47
CA ARG A 219 0.84 -5.80 21.39
C ARG A 219 1.81 -6.82 20.81
N ARG A 220 2.51 -7.57 21.66
CA ARG A 220 3.52 -8.57 21.29
C ARG A 220 2.90 -9.71 20.49
N GLU A 221 1.75 -10.21 20.92
CA GLU A 221 1.02 -11.27 20.22
C GLU A 221 0.34 -10.80 18.93
N LEU A 222 -0.22 -9.58 18.90
CA LEU A 222 -0.79 -9.04 17.67
C LEU A 222 0.29 -8.82 16.61
N GLU A 223 1.49 -8.38 17.02
CA GLU A 223 2.63 -8.23 16.11
C GLU A 223 3.10 -9.58 15.52
N ALA A 224 3.01 -10.67 16.28
CA ALA A 224 3.25 -12.02 15.75
C ALA A 224 2.18 -12.41 14.71
N ALA A 225 0.90 -12.14 14.98
CA ALA A 225 -0.19 -12.37 14.04
C ALA A 225 -0.06 -11.50 12.76
N ARG A 226 0.37 -10.23 12.89
CA ARG A 226 0.66 -9.33 11.76
C ARG A 226 1.75 -9.92 10.86
N LYS A 227 2.84 -10.44 11.44
CA LYS A 227 3.94 -11.08 10.70
C LYS A 227 3.48 -12.31 9.93
N LEU A 228 2.75 -13.23 10.57
CA LEU A 228 2.17 -14.40 9.89
C LEU A 228 1.22 -14.03 8.74
N LEU A 229 0.38 -13.00 8.92
CA LEU A 229 -0.47 -12.49 7.85
C LEU A 229 0.34 -11.85 6.71
N GLN A 230 1.38 -11.07 7.04
CA GLN A 230 2.23 -10.43 6.05
C GLN A 230 3.01 -11.45 5.21
N GLU A 231 3.47 -12.54 5.84
CA GLU A 231 4.03 -13.70 5.14
C GLU A 231 3.01 -14.34 4.20
N ALA A 232 1.81 -14.66 4.68
CA ALA A 232 0.77 -15.27 3.85
C ALA A 232 0.39 -14.36 2.64
N LYS A 233 0.38 -13.04 2.84
CA LYS A 233 0.12 -12.05 1.79
C LYS A 233 1.19 -12.04 0.68
N TRP A 234 2.48 -12.24 0.98
CA TRP A 234 3.49 -12.34 -0.08
C TRP A 234 3.60 -13.77 -0.65
N GLU A 235 3.48 -14.82 0.16
CA GLU A 235 3.49 -16.23 -0.28
C GLU A 235 2.36 -16.57 -1.25
N TRP A 236 1.22 -15.85 -1.18
CA TRP A 236 0.13 -15.88 -2.16
C TRP A 236 0.61 -15.88 -3.62
N HIS A 237 1.67 -15.12 -3.93
CA HIS A 237 2.18 -14.97 -5.29
C HIS A 237 2.95 -16.19 -5.81
N ALA A 238 3.24 -17.18 -4.95
CA ALA A 238 3.67 -18.52 -5.39
C ALA A 238 2.49 -19.37 -5.90
N PHE A 239 1.24 -18.91 -5.73
CA PHE A 239 -0.01 -19.61 -6.06
C PHE A 239 -0.18 -20.97 -5.37
N ARG A 240 0.53 -21.20 -4.26
CA ARG A 240 0.40 -22.38 -3.39
C ARG A 240 -0.70 -22.13 -2.36
N LEU A 241 -1.95 -22.35 -2.78
CA LEU A 241 -3.15 -21.87 -2.10
C LEU A 241 -3.33 -22.41 -0.67
N GLU A 242 -3.17 -23.73 -0.48
CA GLU A 242 -3.41 -24.37 0.82
C GLU A 242 -2.43 -23.91 1.92
N PRO A 243 -1.09 -23.89 1.73
CA PRO A 243 -0.17 -23.40 2.75
C PRO A 243 -0.38 -21.92 3.12
N VAL A 244 -0.76 -21.10 2.14
CA VAL A 244 -1.08 -19.68 2.33
C VAL A 244 -2.34 -19.51 3.18
N ARG A 245 -3.40 -20.27 2.89
CA ARG A 245 -4.61 -20.33 3.71
C ARG A 245 -4.30 -20.82 5.13
N ALA A 246 -3.54 -21.91 5.28
CA ALA A 246 -3.17 -22.45 6.59
C ALA A 246 -2.29 -21.49 7.42
N LYS A 247 -1.54 -20.58 6.78
CA LYS A 247 -0.84 -19.49 7.46
C LYS A 247 -1.78 -18.32 7.82
N ALA A 248 -2.68 -17.93 6.92
CA ALA A 248 -3.67 -16.88 7.15
C ALA A 248 -4.70 -17.24 8.23
N ASP A 249 -5.18 -18.48 8.26
CA ASP A 249 -6.12 -18.97 9.29
C ASP A 249 -5.46 -19.00 10.68
N ARG A 250 -4.17 -19.38 10.79
CA ARG A 250 -3.40 -19.25 12.05
C ARG A 250 -3.21 -17.79 12.49
N ALA A 251 -2.98 -16.87 11.55
CA ALA A 251 -2.90 -15.44 11.85
C ALA A 251 -4.26 -14.89 12.34
N PHE A 252 -5.37 -15.35 11.76
CA PHE A 252 -6.72 -15.05 12.25
C PHE A 252 -6.95 -15.57 13.67
N GLU A 253 -6.61 -16.84 13.95
CA GLU A 253 -6.79 -17.43 15.29
C GLU A 253 -6.01 -16.70 16.39
N GLN A 254 -4.79 -16.25 16.09
CA GLN A 254 -4.00 -15.45 17.01
C GLN A 254 -4.60 -14.05 17.19
N GLY A 255 -4.92 -13.36 16.09
CA GLY A 255 -5.53 -12.03 16.13
C GLY A 255 -6.89 -12.01 16.85
N ALA A 256 -7.70 -13.07 16.70
CA ALA A 256 -8.96 -13.24 17.41
C ALA A 256 -8.76 -13.36 18.93
N LYS A 257 -7.86 -14.24 19.39
CA LYS A 257 -7.55 -14.40 20.83
C LYS A 257 -7.05 -13.09 21.45
N VAL A 258 -6.25 -12.31 20.70
CA VAL A 258 -5.82 -10.98 21.14
C VAL A 258 -6.98 -9.99 21.19
N LYS A 259 -7.82 -9.91 20.13
CA LYS A 259 -9.06 -9.11 20.11
C LYS A 259 -9.92 -9.39 21.33
N ASP A 260 -10.17 -10.67 21.64
CA ASP A 260 -11.08 -11.06 22.73
C ASP A 260 -10.60 -10.56 24.09
N ARG A 261 -9.31 -10.75 24.42
CA ARG A 261 -8.73 -10.23 25.66
C ARG A 261 -8.74 -8.69 25.70
N LEU A 262 -8.41 -8.03 24.59
CA LEU A 262 -8.50 -6.57 24.48
C LEU A 262 -9.94 -6.06 24.67
N LEU A 263 -10.92 -6.73 24.08
CA LEU A 263 -12.34 -6.36 24.18
C LEU A 263 -12.81 -6.40 25.65
N GLN A 264 -12.43 -7.44 26.39
CA GLN A 264 -12.72 -7.55 27.83
C GLN A 264 -11.98 -6.47 28.66
N LYS A 265 -10.72 -6.17 28.34
CA LYS A 265 -9.94 -5.11 29.01
C LYS A 265 -10.54 -3.71 28.78
N VAL A 266 -10.94 -3.40 27.55
CA VAL A 266 -11.45 -2.06 27.18
C VAL A 266 -12.92 -1.90 27.55
N TYR A 267 -13.74 -2.95 27.43
CA TYR A 267 -15.19 -2.93 27.66
C TYR A 267 -15.64 -4.15 28.50
N PRO A 268 -15.39 -4.14 29.82
CA PRO A 268 -15.77 -5.24 30.71
C PRO A 268 -17.27 -5.58 30.62
N GLY A 269 -17.59 -6.87 30.56
CA GLY A 269 -18.98 -7.35 30.42
C GLY A 269 -19.49 -7.47 28.98
N SER A 270 -18.68 -7.10 27.97
CA SER A 270 -18.94 -7.48 26.57
C SER A 270 -18.97 -9.01 26.44
N ARG A 271 -19.82 -9.54 25.54
CA ARG A 271 -19.63 -10.93 25.06
C ARG A 271 -18.59 -10.93 23.91
N PRO A 272 -17.79 -12.00 23.74
CA PRO A 272 -16.82 -12.13 22.64
C PRO A 272 -17.43 -12.03 21.24
#